data_AF-A0A9E3AVB5-F1
#
_entry.id   AF-A0A9E3AVB5-F1
#
_cell.length_a   1.000
_cell.length_b   1.000
_cell.length_c   1.000
_cell.angle_alpha   90.00
_cell.angle_beta   90.00
_cell.angle_gamma   90.00
#
_symmetry.space_group_name_H-M   'P 1'
#
loop_
_entity.id
_entity.type
_entity.pdbx_description
1 polymer ?
#
loop_
_entity_poly.entity_id
_entity_poly.type
_entity_poly.pdbx_seq_one_letter_code
_entity_poly.pdbx_strand_id
1 'polypeptide(L)'
;MNRRSGPETEQRDLLRFLTCGSVDDGKSTLIGRLLFEQKLVLDDQMAALTRDTHKYRPDDEIDYSLLVDGLEAEREQGITIDVAYRYFATP
;
A
#
# COMPACT_ATOMS: atom_id res chain seq x y z
N MET A 1 -49.33 -6.06 -4.02
CA MET A 1 -48.54 -5.10 -3.22
C MET A 1 -47.07 -5.51 -3.30
N ASN A 2 -46.30 -4.88 -4.20
CA ASN A 2 -44.89 -5.18 -4.42
C ASN A 2 -44.05 -4.69 -3.22
N ARG A 3 -43.38 -5.61 -2.52
CA ARG A 3 -42.25 -5.25 -1.66
C ARG A 3 -41.07 -4.90 -2.57
N ARG A 4 -40.65 -3.64 -2.52
CA ARG A 4 -39.42 -3.19 -3.16
C ARG A 4 -38.25 -3.87 -2.45
N SER A 5 -37.56 -4.77 -3.15
CA SER A 5 -36.22 -5.21 -2.80
C SER A 5 -35.29 -4.00 -2.94
N GLY A 6 -34.94 -3.39 -1.81
CA GLY A 6 -33.82 -2.45 -1.76
C GLY A 6 -32.51 -3.18 -2.10
N PRO A 7 -31.45 -2.46 -2.50
CA PRO A 7 -30.18 -3.11 -2.78
C PRO A 7 -29.71 -3.80 -1.50
N GLU A 8 -29.47 -5.10 -1.58
CA GLU A 8 -28.81 -5.86 -0.53
C GLU A 8 -27.42 -5.26 -0.36
N THR A 9 -27.15 -4.64 0.79
CA THR A 9 -25.80 -4.27 1.16
C THR A 9 -25.02 -5.56 1.30
N GLU A 10 -24.22 -5.93 0.30
CA GLU A 10 -23.25 -7.02 0.42
C GLU A 10 -22.41 -6.74 1.67
N GLN A 11 -22.62 -7.55 2.70
CA GLN A 11 -21.86 -7.45 3.94
C GLN A 11 -20.47 -7.98 3.65
N ARG A 12 -19.55 -7.08 3.28
CA ARG A 12 -18.15 -7.45 3.03
C ARG A 12 -17.46 -7.78 4.35
N ASP A 13 -16.91 -8.98 4.45
CA ASP A 13 -16.15 -9.42 5.61
C ASP A 13 -14.82 -8.68 5.70
N LEU A 14 -14.41 -8.32 6.93
CA LEU A 14 -13.14 -7.66 7.19
C LEU A 14 -12.02 -8.70 7.33
N LEU A 15 -11.12 -8.74 6.34
CA LEU A 15 -9.86 -9.49 6.45
C LEU A 15 -8.76 -8.60 7.04
N ARG A 16 -8.14 -9.06 8.13
CA ARG A 16 -6.92 -8.46 8.70
C ARG A 16 -5.76 -9.40 8.45
N PHE A 17 -4.76 -8.94 7.70
CA PHE A 17 -3.52 -9.68 7.49
C PHE A 17 -2.32 -8.74 7.65
N LEU A 18 -1.15 -9.34 7.87
CA LEU A 18 0.13 -8.65 7.93
C LEU A 18 1.16 -9.46 7.14
N THR A 19 2.19 -8.79 6.65
CA THR A 19 3.37 -9.44 6.05
C THR A 19 4.49 -9.54 7.07
N CYS A 20 5.09 -10.71 7.22
CA CYS A 20 6.25 -10.96 8.07
C CYS A 20 7.29 -11.80 7.32
N GLY A 21 8.55 -11.75 7.75
CA GLY A 21 9.69 -12.34 7.04
C GLY A 21 10.99 -11.59 7.32
N SER A 22 12.10 -12.07 6.75
CA SER A 22 13.44 -11.51 6.88
C SER A 22 13.54 -10.10 6.29
N VAL A 23 14.58 -9.37 6.68
CA VAL A 23 15.05 -8.18 5.94
C VAL A 23 15.29 -8.61 4.47
N ASP A 24 14.94 -7.75 3.53
CA ASP A 24 15.04 -7.96 2.06
C ASP A 24 14.05 -8.96 1.42
N ASP A 25 13.12 -9.56 2.17
CA ASP A 25 12.06 -10.42 1.61
C ASP A 25 10.96 -9.65 0.82
N GLY A 26 11.14 -8.34 0.57
CA GLY A 26 10.20 -7.53 -0.23
C GLY A 26 8.81 -7.34 0.40
N LYS A 27 8.67 -7.49 1.72
CA LYS A 27 7.38 -7.39 2.45
C LYS A 27 6.65 -6.06 2.19
N SER A 28 7.36 -4.96 2.37
CA SER A 28 6.83 -3.60 2.22
C SER A 28 6.55 -3.29 0.76
N THR A 29 7.39 -3.78 -0.14
CA THR A 29 7.16 -3.74 -1.59
C THR A 29 5.89 -4.48 -2.00
N LEU A 30 5.64 -5.67 -1.43
CA LEU A 30 4.43 -6.46 -1.71
C LEU A 30 3.17 -5.72 -1.26
N ILE A 31 3.14 -5.21 -0.01
CA ILE A 31 2.00 -4.42 0.48
C ILE A 31 1.82 -3.15 -0.35
N GLY A 32 2.90 -2.42 -0.64
CA GLY A 32 2.86 -1.20 -1.45
C GLY A 32 2.33 -1.45 -2.86
N ARG A 33 2.78 -2.53 -3.51
CA ARG A 33 2.30 -2.94 -4.83
C ARG A 33 0.83 -3.31 -4.80
N LEU A 34 0.39 -4.03 -3.78
CA LEU A 34 -1.02 -4.36 -3.61
C LEU A 34 -1.88 -3.10 -3.48
N LEU A 35 -1.45 -2.10 -2.68
CA LEU A 35 -2.16 -0.82 -2.56
C LEU A 35 -2.23 -0.06 -3.89
N PHE A 36 -1.14 -0.09 -4.66
CA PHE A 36 -1.08 0.48 -6.01
C PHE A 36 -2.07 -0.19 -6.96
N GLU A 37 -2.11 -1.52 -7.00
CA GLU A 37 -2.99 -2.28 -7.91
C GLU A 37 -4.48 -2.11 -7.60
N GLN A 38 -4.85 -1.84 -6.33
CA GLN A 38 -6.22 -1.48 -5.98
C GLN A 38 -6.65 -0.08 -6.46
N LYS A 39 -5.79 0.65 -7.18
CA LYS A 39 -6.03 2.02 -7.68
C LYS A 39 -6.37 3.01 -6.56
N LEU A 40 -5.84 2.77 -5.37
CA LEU A 40 -6.03 3.64 -4.21
C LEU A 40 -4.97 4.74 -4.11
N VAL A 41 -3.96 4.70 -4.97
CA VAL A 41 -2.90 5.70 -5.02
C VAL A 41 -3.29 6.77 -6.03
N LEU A 42 -3.50 7.99 -5.54
CA LEU A 42 -3.82 9.16 -6.34
C LEU A 42 -2.60 9.61 -7.17
N ASP A 43 -2.84 10.34 -8.25
CA ASP A 43 -1.78 10.79 -9.18
C ASP A 43 -0.70 11.65 -8.50
N ASP A 44 -1.09 12.48 -7.54
CA ASP A 44 -0.17 13.30 -6.75
C ASP A 44 0.73 12.43 -5.85
N GLN A 45 0.17 11.36 -5.27
CA GLN A 45 0.94 10.38 -4.52
C GLN A 45 1.87 9.57 -5.42
N MET A 46 1.44 9.21 -6.64
CA MET A 46 2.33 8.58 -7.62
C MET A 46 3.49 9.47 -8.04
N ALA A 47 3.23 10.77 -8.22
CA ALA A 47 4.28 11.73 -8.53
C ALA A 47 5.27 11.89 -7.35
N ALA A 48 4.77 11.91 -6.12
CA ALA A 48 5.61 11.92 -4.92
C ALA A 48 6.46 10.65 -4.81
N LEU A 49 5.84 9.49 -5.01
CA LEU A 49 6.50 8.19 -5.00
C LEU A 49 7.64 8.11 -6.01
N THR A 50 7.41 8.60 -7.24
CA THR A 50 8.42 8.61 -8.30
C THR A 50 9.60 9.50 -7.94
N ARG A 51 9.36 10.70 -7.39
CA ARG A 51 10.43 11.58 -6.93
C ARG A 51 11.22 10.96 -5.78
N ASP A 52 10.54 10.37 -4.81
CA ASP A 52 11.19 9.77 -3.65
C ASP A 52 11.99 8.53 -4.07
N THR A 53 11.48 7.71 -5.00
CA THR A 53 12.23 6.61 -5.61
C THR A 53 13.54 7.13 -6.21
N HIS A 54 13.51 8.16 -7.06
CA HIS A 54 14.74 8.71 -7.62
C HIS A 54 15.70 9.30 -6.57
N LYS A 55 15.20 9.75 -5.42
CA LYS A 55 16.01 10.30 -4.33
C LYS A 55 16.73 9.21 -3.54
N TYR A 56 16.02 8.15 -3.14
CA TYR A 56 16.57 7.12 -2.25
C TYR A 56 17.06 5.87 -2.99
N ARG A 57 16.49 5.58 -4.16
CA ARG A 57 16.73 4.39 -4.99
C ARG A 57 16.85 4.79 -6.48
N PRO A 58 17.87 5.57 -6.87
CA PRO A 58 17.98 6.14 -8.21
C PRO A 58 18.07 5.12 -9.35
N ASP A 59 18.54 3.90 -9.05
CA ASP A 59 18.74 2.82 -10.03
C ASP A 59 17.55 1.84 -10.12
N ASP A 60 16.55 1.97 -9.24
CA ASP A 60 15.39 1.09 -9.21
C ASP A 60 14.23 1.62 -10.08
N GLU A 61 13.34 0.71 -10.48
CA GLU A 61 11.99 1.10 -10.90
C GLU A 61 11.22 1.72 -9.71
N ILE A 62 9.98 2.16 -9.92
CA ILE A 62 9.14 2.73 -8.86
C ILE A 62 9.18 1.86 -7.60
N ASP A 63 9.72 2.40 -6.51
CA ASP A 63 9.84 1.68 -5.24
C ASP A 63 8.55 1.82 -4.45
N TYR A 64 7.71 0.80 -4.53
CA TYR A 64 6.42 0.77 -3.85
C TYR A 64 6.53 0.68 -2.32
N SER A 65 7.68 0.33 -1.72
CA SER A 65 7.80 0.29 -0.25
C SER A 65 7.60 1.68 0.36
N LEU A 66 7.98 2.73 -0.37
CA LEU A 66 7.87 4.12 0.05
C LEU A 66 6.41 4.59 0.25
N LEU A 67 5.41 3.83 -0.21
CA LEU A 67 3.99 4.09 0.09
C LEU A 67 3.62 3.74 1.53
N VAL A 68 4.36 2.82 2.15
CA VAL A 68 4.11 2.33 3.52
C VAL A 68 5.16 2.82 4.51
N ASP A 69 6.37 3.14 4.06
CA ASP A 69 7.43 3.70 4.90
C ASP A 69 7.13 5.18 5.24
N GLY A 70 6.90 5.43 6.53
CA GLY A 70 6.43 6.72 7.04
C GLY A 70 7.55 7.60 7.62
N LEU A 71 8.69 7.01 7.98
CA LEU A 71 9.81 7.71 8.60
C LEU A 71 10.91 8.00 7.58
N GLU A 72 11.57 9.16 7.69
CA GLU A 72 12.73 9.48 6.83
C GLU A 72 13.85 8.43 7.00
N ALA A 73 14.05 7.94 8.23
CA ALA A 73 15.05 6.90 8.53
C ALA A 73 14.74 5.57 7.81
N GLU A 74 13.46 5.22 7.62
CA GLU A 74 13.07 4.04 6.86
C GLU A 74 13.48 4.17 5.39
N ARG A 75 13.25 5.35 4.81
CA ARG A 75 13.60 5.68 3.41
C ARG A 75 15.11 5.68 3.18
N GLU A 76 15.85 6.31 4.10
CA GLU A 76 17.32 6.36 4.05
C GLU A 76 17.95 4.98 4.17
N GLN A 77 17.46 4.14 5.09
CA GLN A 77 18.07 2.83 5.39
C GLN A 77 17.48 1.68 4.57
N GLY A 78 16.30 1.84 3.96
CA GLY A 78 15.62 0.76 3.23
C GLY A 78 15.04 -0.33 4.10
N ILE A 79 14.62 0.02 5.31
CA ILE A 79 14.01 -0.91 6.24
C ILE A 79 12.68 -0.34 6.73
N THR A 80 11.77 -1.21 7.17
CA THR A 80 10.54 -0.80 7.86
C THR A 80 10.77 -0.92 9.37
N ILE A 81 10.69 0.22 10.05
CA ILE A 81 10.94 0.40 11.48
C ILE A 81 9.62 0.39 12.26
N ASP A 82 8.56 0.99 11.71
CA ASP A 82 7.25 1.09 12.35
C ASP A 82 6.15 0.33 11.60
N VAL A 83 5.07 0.00 12.30
CA VAL A 83 3.94 -0.72 11.74
C VAL A 83 2.92 0.26 11.17
N ALA A 84 2.79 0.28 9.85
CA ALA A 84 1.72 1.02 9.17
C ALA A 84 0.45 0.18 9.01
N TYR A 85 -0.71 0.79 9.25
CA TYR A 85 -2.02 0.20 8.95
C TYR A 85 -2.66 0.91 7.75
N ARG A 86 -3.06 0.16 6.74
CA ARG A 86 -3.80 0.66 5.58
C ARG A 86 -5.04 -0.17 5.33
N TYR A 87 -6.13 0.51 5.05
CA TYR A 87 -7.39 -0.11 4.66
C TYR A 87 -7.55 -0.02 3.15
N PHE A 88 -7.91 -1.13 2.53
CA PHE A 88 -8.30 -1.18 1.13
C PHE A 88 -9.55 -2.05 0.99
N ALA A 89 -10.31 -1.79 -0.07
CA ALA A 89 -11.41 -2.65 -0.50
C ALA A 89 -11.07 -3.18 -1.88
N THR A 90 -11.27 -4.47 -2.08
CA THR A 90 -11.27 -5.03 -3.43
C THR A 90 -12.57 -4.65 -4.14
N PRO A 91 -12.59 -4.60 -5.48
CA PRO A 91 -13.80 -4.39 -6.26
C PRO A 91 -14.95 -5.32 -5.83
#